data_AF-A0AAW4DRU2-F1
#
_entry.id   AF-A0AAW4DRU2-F1
#
_cell.length_a   1.000
_cell.length_b   1.000
_cell.length_c   1.000
_cell.angle_alpha   90.00
_cell.angle_beta   90.00
_cell.angle_gamma   90.00
#
_symmetry.space_group_name_H-M   'P 1'
#
loop_
_entity.id
_entity.type
_entity.pdbx_description
1 polymer ?
#
loop_
_entity_poly.entity_id
_entity_poly.type
_entity_poly.pdbx_seq_one_letter_code
_entity_poly.pdbx_strand_id
1 'polypeptide(L)'
;MVILLERLLANWAAPSTISYEVKRGTVSLYHGKQQRYKAEHGQSVYQINRRHCGRKSDFLKKANFISYVIKHFLRTVGHLTFVPIVV
;
A
#
# COMPACT_ATOMS: atom_id res chain seq x y z
N MET A 1 -2.42 -22.50 -5.00
CA MET A 1 -3.36 -23.14 -4.05
C MET A 1 -2.99 -22.90 -2.59
N VAL A 2 -1.71 -22.74 -2.24
CA VAL A 2 -1.25 -22.48 -0.85
C VAL A 2 -1.70 -21.11 -0.29
N ILE A 3 -1.66 -20.04 -1.07
CA ILE A 3 -2.01 -18.68 -0.62
C ILE A 3 -3.51 -18.52 -0.29
N LEU A 4 -4.38 -19.20 -1.06
CA LEU A 4 -5.82 -19.23 -0.81
C LEU A 4 -6.13 -20.04 0.45
N LEU A 5 -5.40 -21.15 0.67
CA LEU A 5 -5.55 -21.98 1.86
C LEU A 5 -5.13 -21.23 3.13
N GLU A 6 -4.00 -20.51 3.13
CA GLU A 6 -3.58 -19.69 4.30
C GLU A 6 -4.56 -18.54 4.60
N ARG A 7 -5.19 -17.96 3.57
CA ARG A 7 -6.21 -16.92 3.74
C ARG A 7 -7.58 -17.45 4.15
N LEU A 8 -7.92 -18.68 3.75
CA LEU A 8 -9.16 -19.37 4.13
C LEU A 8 -9.04 -20.05 5.51
N LEU A 9 -7.87 -20.53 5.90
CA LEU A 9 -7.60 -21.12 7.22
C LEU A 9 -7.73 -20.09 8.36
N ALA A 10 -7.70 -18.79 8.04
CA ALA A 10 -8.27 -17.76 8.89
C ALA A 10 -9.81 -17.84 8.89
N ASN A 11 -10.35 -18.91 9.47
CA ASN A 11 -11.78 -19.27 9.60
C ASN A 11 -12.67 -18.22 10.32
N TRP A 12 -12.17 -17.00 10.54
CA TRP A 12 -12.90 -15.87 11.15
C TRP A 12 -13.20 -14.75 10.14
N ALA A 13 -12.83 -14.90 8.86
CA ALA A 13 -13.13 -13.90 7.84
C ALA A 13 -14.63 -13.95 7.47
N ALA A 14 -15.29 -12.79 7.51
CA ALA A 14 -16.69 -12.67 7.10
C ALA A 14 -16.89 -13.19 5.65
N PRO A 15 -18.04 -13.82 5.31
CA PRO A 15 -18.32 -14.34 3.96
C PRO A 15 -18.14 -13.29 2.86
N SER A 16 -18.37 -12.02 3.19
CA SER A 16 -18.14 -10.87 2.32
C SER A 16 -16.67 -10.75 1.89
N THR A 17 -15.72 -11.03 2.79
CA THR A 17 -14.27 -10.94 2.52
C THR A 17 -13.86 -11.92 1.43
N ILE A 18 -14.32 -13.17 1.53
CA ILE A 18 -14.08 -14.23 0.54
C ILE A 18 -14.74 -13.83 -0.80
N SER A 19 -15.99 -13.36 -0.75
CA SER A 19 -16.70 -12.92 -1.95
C SER A 19 -15.97 -11.79 -2.69
N TYR A 20 -15.46 -10.79 -1.96
CA TYR A 20 -14.66 -9.71 -2.53
C TYR A 20 -13.33 -10.21 -3.09
N GLU A 21 -12.67 -11.13 -2.41
CA GLU A 21 -11.42 -11.72 -2.89
C GLU A 21 -11.63 -12.47 -4.21
N VAL A 22 -12.62 -13.38 -4.27
CA VAL A 22 -12.97 -14.12 -5.48
C VAL A 22 -13.33 -13.17 -6.60
N LYS A 23 -14.16 -12.16 -6.34
CA LYS A 23 -14.54 -11.16 -7.35
C LYS A 23 -13.34 -10.41 -7.91
N ARG A 24 -12.38 -10.02 -7.06
CA ARG A 24 -11.14 -9.31 -7.46
C ARG A 24 -10.14 -10.22 -8.18
N GLY A 25 -10.06 -11.50 -7.79
CA GLY A 25 -9.11 -12.46 -8.35
C GLY A 25 -9.62 -13.20 -9.60
N THR A 26 -10.90 -13.11 -9.93
CA THR A 26 -11.48 -13.80 -11.09
C THR A 26 -11.16 -13.04 -12.38
N VAL A 27 -10.46 -13.71 -13.30
CA VAL A 27 -10.07 -13.17 -14.60
C VAL A 27 -10.81 -13.91 -15.70
N SER A 28 -11.22 -13.15 -16.72
CA SER A 28 -11.82 -13.72 -17.93
C SER A 28 -10.75 -14.18 -18.92
N LEU A 29 -10.92 -15.39 -19.42
CA LEU A 29 -10.06 -16.04 -20.41
C LEU A 29 -10.87 -16.34 -21.67
N TYR A 30 -10.15 -16.51 -22.78
CA TYR A 30 -10.72 -16.92 -24.07
C TYR A 30 -11.91 -16.05 -24.50
N HIS A 31 -11.75 -14.72 -24.45
CA HIS A 31 -12.78 -13.75 -24.83
C HIS A 31 -14.10 -13.88 -24.04
N GLY A 32 -14.05 -14.00 -22.70
CA GLY A 32 -15.29 -14.08 -21.93
C GLY A 32 -15.80 -15.49 -21.65
N LYS A 33 -15.31 -16.49 -22.39
CA LYS A 33 -15.89 -17.84 -22.35
C LYS A 33 -15.59 -18.61 -21.07
N GLN A 34 -14.48 -18.28 -20.39
CA GLN A 34 -14.11 -18.95 -19.16
C GLN A 34 -13.63 -17.96 -18.10
N GLN A 35 -14.12 -18.12 -16.88
CA GLN A 35 -13.64 -17.38 -15.72
C GLN A 35 -12.69 -18.27 -14.92
N ARG A 36 -11.50 -17.77 -14.56
CA ARG A 36 -10.57 -18.47 -13.66
C ARG A 36 -10.07 -17.54 -12.57
N TYR A 37 -10.03 -18.07 -11.36
CA TYR A 37 -9.44 -17.36 -10.22
C TYR A 37 -7.90 -17.36 -10.31
N LYS A 38 -7.30 -16.19 -10.13
CA LYS A 38 -5.86 -15.95 -10.06
C LYS A 38 -5.55 -15.09 -8.83
N ALA A 39 -4.88 -15.69 -7.84
CA ALA A 39 -4.56 -15.04 -6.57
C ALA A 39 -3.69 -13.79 -6.74
N GLU A 40 -2.66 -13.87 -7.60
CA GLU A 40 -1.75 -12.76 -7.88
C GLU A 40 -2.50 -11.55 -8.47
N HIS A 41 -3.45 -11.82 -9.37
CA HIS A 41 -4.29 -10.79 -9.94
C HIS A 41 -5.19 -10.14 -8.88
N GLY A 42 -5.83 -10.94 -8.02
CA GLY A 42 -6.64 -10.42 -6.92
C GLY A 42 -5.83 -9.55 -5.96
N GLN A 43 -4.57 -9.94 -5.71
CA GLN A 43 -3.65 -9.20 -4.87
C GLN A 43 -3.19 -7.89 -5.52
N SER A 44 -2.89 -7.87 -6.82
CA SER A 44 -2.51 -6.65 -7.53
C SER A 44 -3.67 -5.65 -7.55
N VAL A 45 -4.88 -6.11 -7.85
CA VAL A 45 -6.11 -5.29 -7.82
C VAL A 45 -6.35 -4.72 -6.41
N TYR A 46 -6.20 -5.54 -5.37
CA TYR A 46 -6.33 -5.05 -4.00
C TYR A 46 -5.32 -3.95 -3.66
N GLN A 47 -4.03 -4.12 -4.03
CA GLN A 47 -3.00 -3.11 -3.79
C GLN A 47 -3.27 -1.79 -4.51
N ILE A 48 -3.71 -1.85 -5.77
CA ILE A 48 -4.08 -0.66 -6.55
C ILE A 48 -5.23 0.06 -5.85
N ASN A 49 -6.32 -0.66 -5.53
CA ASN A 49 -7.48 -0.06 -4.86
C ASN A 49 -7.08 0.56 -3.51
N ARG A 50 -6.23 -0.12 -2.72
CA ARG A 50 -5.74 0.40 -1.44
C ARG A 50 -4.94 1.70 -1.60
N ARG A 51 -4.18 1.88 -2.69
CA ARG A 51 -3.46 3.14 -2.96
C ARG A 51 -4.40 4.32 -3.16
N HIS A 52 -5.59 4.08 -3.70
CA HIS A 52 -6.61 5.12 -3.89
C HIS A 52 -7.46 5.37 -2.65
N CYS A 53 -7.47 4.45 -1.68
CA CYS A 53 -8.14 4.64 -0.40
C CYS A 53 -7.40 5.64 0.53
N GLY A 54 -8.16 6.21 1.47
CA GLY A 54 -7.66 7.08 2.55
C GLY A 54 -7.79 8.58 2.29
N ARG A 55 -7.81 9.39 3.37
CA ARG A 55 -7.83 10.86 3.31
C ARG A 55 -6.47 11.39 2.83
N LYS A 56 -6.36 11.70 1.54
CA LYS A 56 -5.15 12.33 0.96
C LYS A 56 -4.91 13.75 1.50
N SER A 57 -5.97 14.42 1.95
CA SER A 57 -5.93 15.79 2.49
C SER A 57 -5.02 15.93 3.71
N ASP A 58 -5.03 14.96 4.62
CA ASP A 58 -4.27 15.06 5.87
C ASP A 58 -2.79 14.81 5.65
N PHE A 59 -2.46 13.92 4.70
CA PHE A 59 -1.09 13.73 4.23
C PHE A 59 -0.55 15.01 3.58
N LEU A 60 -1.31 15.65 2.69
CA LEU A 60 -0.89 16.92 2.04
C LEU A 60 -0.70 18.05 3.06
N LYS A 61 -1.60 18.19 4.05
CA LYS A 61 -1.47 19.18 5.12
C LYS A 61 -0.22 18.97 5.97
N LYS A 62 0.11 17.71 6.29
CA LYS A 62 1.26 17.35 7.12
C LYS A 62 2.58 17.30 6.33
N ALA A 63 2.54 17.10 5.02
CA ALA A 63 3.73 17.01 4.17
C ALA A 63 4.57 18.31 4.19
N ASN A 64 3.91 19.47 4.18
CA ASN A 64 4.59 20.76 4.28
C ASN A 64 5.30 20.93 5.63
N PHE A 65 4.65 20.52 6.72
CA PHE A 65 5.25 20.55 8.06
C PHE A 65 6.45 19.59 8.16
N ILE A 66 6.30 18.36 7.66
CA ILE A 66 7.41 17.38 7.64
C ILE A 66 8.60 17.90 6.81
N SER A 67 8.33 18.47 5.64
CA SER A 67 9.38 19.06 4.78
C SER A 67 10.08 20.23 5.46
N TYR A 68 9.33 21.08 6.17
CA TYR A 68 9.89 22.17 6.96
C TYR A 68 10.82 21.65 8.07
N VAL A 69 10.37 20.65 8.83
CA VAL A 69 11.15 20.04 9.90
C VAL A 69 12.44 19.43 9.35
N ILE A 70 12.37 18.65 8.27
CA ILE A 70 13.55 18.04 7.63
C ILE A 70 14.55 19.11 7.17
N LYS A 71 14.09 20.16 6.48
CA LYS A 71 14.95 21.25 6.02
C LYS A 71 15.63 21.96 7.19
N HIS A 72 14.90 22.16 8.30
CA HIS A 72 15.47 22.86 9.43
C HIS A 72 16.48 22.01 10.20
N PHE A 73 16.18 20.73 10.44
CA PHE A 73 17.13 19.79 11.02
C PHE A 73 18.40 19.67 10.17
N LEU A 74 18.28 19.46 8.85
CA LEU A 74 19.43 19.36 7.95
C LEU A 74 20.26 20.65 7.88
N ARG A 75 19.61 21.82 7.92
CA ARG A 75 20.31 23.11 7.99
C ARG A 75 21.07 23.28 9.31
N THR A 76 20.50 22.84 10.42
CA THR A 76 21.12 22.90 11.74
C THR A 76 22.30 21.94 11.85
N VAL A 77 22.17 20.70 11.34
CA VAL A 77 23.27 19.71 11.38
C VAL A 77 24.37 20.07 10.37
N GLY A 78 24.03 20.55 9.18
CA GLY A 78 25.01 20.98 8.18
C GLY A 78 25.81 22.22 8.58
N HIS A 79 25.23 23.12 9.39
CA HIS A 79 25.95 24.25 9.98
C HIS A 79 26.91 23.79 11.09
N LEU A 80 26.55 22.77 11.87
CA LEU A 80 27.40 22.20 12.92
C LEU A 80 28.59 21.40 12.36
N THR A 81 28.49 20.85 11.16
CA THR A 81 29.60 20.15 10.48
C THR A 81 30.53 21.08 9.68
N PHE A 82 30.16 22.36 9.51
CA PHE A 82 30.92 23.35 8.72
C PHE A 82 31.40 24.54 9.55
N VAL A 83 31.24 24.51 10.88
CA VAL A 83 32.14 25.29 11.74
C VAL A 83 33.45 24.51 11.71
N PRO A 84 34.53 25.01 11.06
CA PRO A 84 35.83 24.40 11.28
C PRO A 84 36.05 24.52 12.79
N ILE A 85 36.29 23.39 13.45
CA ILE A 85 36.86 23.39 14.79
C ILE A 85 38.18 24.15 14.61
N VAL A 86 38.16 25.45 14.93
CA VAL A 86 39.35 26.28 14.98
C VAL A 86 40.10 25.73 16.20
N VAL A 87 41.06 24.84 15.91
CA VAL A 87 42.11 24.44 16.85
C VAL A 87 43.02 25.64 17.08
#